data_AF-A0A7V9NQY1-F1
#
_entry.id   AF-A0A7V9NQY1-F1
#
_cell.length_a   1.000
_cell.length_b   1.000
_cell.length_c   1.000
_cell.angle_alpha   90.00
_cell.angle_beta   90.00
_cell.angle_gamma   90.00
#
_symmetry.space_group_name_H-M   'P 1'
#
loop_
_entity.id
_entity.type
_entity.pdbx_description
1 polymer ?
#
loop_
_entity_poly.entity_id
_entity_poly.type
_entity_poly.pdbx_seq_one_letter_code
_entity_poly.pdbx_strand_id
1 'polypeptide(L)'
;MINTLSPAPLGSVSLLPGLFQHRFDLNHKYLHSLRNENLLQNHYFEAGLWAPAGKPDDIHWGWESPNSMVRSHFVGHWLAASARVARTIGDKALEARVEQVVAGLGRCQDANGGEWVGGIPEKYLHWITQGVPIWAPHYI
;
A
#
# COMPACT_ATOMS: atom_id res chain seq x y z
N MET A 1 30.71 -9.00 -29.57
CA MET A 1 29.67 -8.11 -29.03
C MET A 1 28.75 -8.94 -28.16
N ILE A 2 28.57 -8.56 -26.89
CA ILE A 2 27.66 -9.27 -25.99
C ILE A 2 26.25 -8.75 -26.30
N ASN A 3 25.35 -9.62 -26.73
CA ASN A 3 23.98 -9.24 -27.04
C ASN A 3 23.18 -9.22 -25.73
N THR A 4 23.07 -8.05 -25.12
CA THR A 4 22.39 -7.89 -23.82
C THR A 4 20.88 -7.82 -24.05
N LEU A 5 20.14 -8.77 -23.48
CA LEU A 5 18.68 -8.73 -23.48
C LEU A 5 18.19 -7.66 -22.49
N SER A 6 17.13 -6.93 -22.87
CA SER A 6 16.47 -5.94 -22.03
C SER A 6 14.99 -6.30 -21.82
N PRO A 7 14.39 -5.98 -20.66
CA PRO A 7 12.96 -6.15 -20.44
C PRO A 7 12.13 -5.34 -21.45
N ALA A 8 10.96 -5.86 -21.83
CA ALA A 8 10.01 -5.09 -22.61
C ALA A 8 9.55 -3.85 -21.82
N PRO A 9 9.39 -2.68 -22.46
CA PRO A 9 8.88 -1.49 -21.79
C PRO A 9 7.50 -1.73 -21.15
N LEU A 10 7.24 -1.09 -20.01
CA LEU A 10 5.93 -1.18 -19.35
C LEU A 10 4.83 -0.66 -20.29
N GLY A 11 3.76 -1.43 -20.46
CA GLY A 11 2.66 -1.11 -21.37
C GLY A 11 2.90 -1.44 -22.84
N SER A 12 4.08 -1.95 -23.23
CA SER A 12 4.34 -2.35 -24.63
C SER A 12 3.85 -3.75 -24.98
N VAL A 13 3.28 -4.48 -24.01
CA VAL A 13 2.80 -5.86 -24.17
C VAL A 13 1.33 -5.89 -23.79
N SER A 14 0.51 -6.45 -24.68
CA SER A 14 -0.91 -6.69 -24.42
C SER A 14 -1.16 -8.18 -24.23
N LEU A 15 -1.97 -8.51 -23.23
CA LEU A 15 -2.43 -9.88 -23.02
C LEU A 15 -3.52 -10.21 -24.04
N LEU A 16 -3.41 -11.39 -24.65
CA LEU A 16 -4.46 -11.93 -25.52
C LEU A 16 -5.54 -12.63 -24.65
N PRO A 17 -6.76 -12.83 -25.20
CA PRO A 17 -7.80 -13.58 -24.50
C PRO A 17 -7.30 -14.95 -24.03
N GLY A 18 -7.47 -15.25 -22.74
CA GLY A 18 -7.02 -16.51 -22.14
C GLY A 18 -6.79 -16.40 -20.63
N LEU A 19 -6.08 -17.39 -20.07
CA LEU A 19 -5.86 -17.52 -18.63
C LEU A 19 -5.22 -16.26 -18.00
N PHE A 20 -4.20 -15.69 -18.64
CA PHE A 20 -3.49 -14.53 -18.08
C PHE A 20 -4.35 -13.26 -18.08
N GLN A 21 -5.14 -13.02 -19.14
CA GLN A 21 -6.10 -11.92 -19.16
C GLN A 21 -7.13 -12.07 -18.05
N HIS A 22 -7.70 -13.28 -17.87
CA HIS A 22 -8.66 -13.52 -16.80
C HIS A 22 -8.09 -13.28 -15.40
N ARG A 23 -6.85 -13.72 -15.14
CA ARG A 23 -6.17 -13.47 -13.86
C ARG A 23 -5.87 -11.99 -13.65
N PHE A 24 -5.50 -11.27 -14.72
CA PHE A 24 -5.34 -9.83 -14.68
C PHE A 24 -6.66 -9.14 -14.32
N ASP A 25 -7.76 -9.48 -14.99
CA ASP A 25 -9.08 -8.85 -14.74
C ASP A 25 -9.55 -9.08 -13.30
N LEU A 26 -9.33 -10.28 -12.75
CA LEU A 26 -9.62 -10.57 -11.35
C LEU A 26 -8.81 -9.69 -10.39
N ASN A 27 -7.50 -9.54 -10.64
CA ASN A 27 -6.64 -8.71 -9.82
C ASN A 27 -7.01 -7.22 -9.96
N HIS A 28 -7.26 -6.75 -11.18
CA HIS A 28 -7.68 -5.38 -11.47
C HIS A 28 -9.00 -5.03 -10.77
N LYS A 29 -10.00 -5.92 -10.84
CA LYS A 29 -11.25 -5.77 -10.09
C LYS A 29 -11.01 -5.71 -8.57
N TYR A 30 -10.09 -6.54 -8.05
CA TYR A 30 -9.75 -6.53 -6.63
C TYR A 30 -9.12 -5.20 -6.20
N LEU A 31 -8.17 -4.65 -6.97
CA LEU A 31 -7.56 -3.35 -6.69
C LEU A 31 -8.61 -2.24 -6.58
N HIS A 32 -9.62 -2.26 -7.47
CA HIS A 32 -10.73 -1.31 -7.44
C HIS A 32 -11.71 -1.53 -6.29
N SER A 33 -11.83 -2.76 -5.78
CA SER A 33 -12.79 -3.08 -4.72
C SER A 33 -12.42 -2.52 -3.34
N LEU A 34 -11.13 -2.26 -3.12
CA LEU A 34 -10.61 -1.73 -1.85
C LEU A 34 -10.99 -0.25 -1.73
N ARG A 35 -11.14 0.27 -0.50
CA ARG A 35 -11.43 1.69 -0.25
C ARG A 35 -10.18 2.43 0.23
N ASN A 36 -10.05 3.70 -0.15
CA ASN A 36 -8.87 4.50 0.21
C ASN A 36 -8.76 4.69 1.73
N GLU A 37 -9.88 4.82 2.43
CA GLU A 37 -9.94 4.97 3.89
C GLU A 37 -9.36 3.72 4.59
N ASN A 38 -9.71 2.52 4.12
CA ASN A 38 -9.24 1.26 4.69
C ASN A 38 -7.75 1.03 4.36
N LEU A 39 -7.29 1.50 3.20
CA LEU A 39 -5.87 1.47 2.83
C LEU A 39 -5.03 2.40 3.74
N LEU A 40 -5.58 3.55 4.12
CA LEU A 40 -4.89 4.56 4.92
C LEU A 40 -5.12 4.42 6.43
N GLN A 41 -5.98 3.51 6.87
CA GLN A 41 -6.45 3.41 8.27
C GLN A 41 -5.30 3.42 9.29
N ASN A 42 -4.23 2.67 9.04
CA ASN A 42 -3.14 2.51 10.00
C ASN A 42 -2.19 3.71 9.99
N HIS A 43 -2.09 4.40 8.85
CA HIS A 43 -1.36 5.65 8.73
C HIS A 43 -2.10 6.78 9.46
N TYR A 44 -3.42 6.86 9.28
CA TYR A 44 -4.23 7.82 10.02
C TYR A 44 -4.24 7.52 11.53
N PHE A 45 -4.24 6.24 11.91
CA PHE A 45 -4.15 5.85 13.31
C PHE A 45 -2.83 6.29 13.94
N GLU A 46 -1.69 5.98 13.29
CA GLU A 46 -0.37 6.38 13.79
C GLU A 46 -0.20 7.89 13.86
N ALA A 47 -0.67 8.61 12.83
CA ALA A 47 -0.62 10.07 12.76
C ALA A 47 -1.62 10.78 13.68
N GLY A 48 -2.41 10.05 14.48
CA GLY A 48 -3.42 10.62 15.37
C GLY A 48 -4.59 11.30 14.63
N LEU A 49 -4.73 11.08 13.33
CA LEU A 49 -5.80 11.62 12.49
C LEU A 49 -7.08 10.78 12.54
N TRP A 50 -7.01 9.57 13.07
CA TRP A 50 -8.14 8.69 13.26
C TRP A 50 -8.03 7.92 14.58
N ALA A 51 -9.00 8.15 15.48
CA ALA A 51 -9.06 7.52 16.79
C ALA A 51 -10.49 7.04 17.07
N PRO A 52 -10.90 5.87 16.55
CA PRO A 52 -12.26 5.38 16.77
C PRO A 52 -12.47 5.03 18.25
N ALA A 53 -13.59 5.48 18.83
CA ALA A 53 -13.91 5.21 20.23
C ALA A 53 -14.31 3.76 20.52
N GLY A 54 -14.73 3.02 19.48
CA GLY A 54 -15.13 1.62 19.56
C GLY A 54 -14.47 0.77 18.47
N LYS A 55 -14.78 -0.52 18.43
CA LYS A 55 -14.31 -1.43 17.37
C LYS A 55 -14.95 -1.00 16.05
N PRO A 56 -14.19 -0.53 15.05
CA PRO A 56 -14.74 -0.13 13.76
C PRO A 56 -15.05 -1.37 12.91
N ASP A 57 -16.19 -1.42 12.23
CA ASP A 57 -16.60 -2.61 11.48
C ASP A 57 -15.94 -2.69 10.09
N ASP A 58 -15.80 -1.55 9.42
CA ASP A 58 -15.38 -1.47 8.02
C ASP A 58 -13.92 -1.04 7.87
N ILE A 59 -13.03 -1.89 8.37
CA ILE A 59 -11.58 -1.76 8.30
C ILE A 59 -10.94 -3.07 7.86
N HIS A 60 -9.68 -3.01 7.43
CA HIS A 60 -8.87 -4.20 7.24
C HIS A 60 -8.46 -4.78 8.59
N TRP A 61 -8.77 -6.06 8.80
CA TRP A 61 -8.38 -6.84 9.98
C TRP A 61 -7.18 -7.76 9.65
N GLY A 62 -6.93 -8.77 10.47
CA GLY A 62 -5.79 -9.67 10.30
C GLY A 62 -4.48 -8.94 10.52
N TRP A 63 -3.54 -9.06 9.59
CA TRP A 63 -2.23 -8.39 9.67
C TRP A 63 -2.30 -6.86 9.51
N GLU A 64 -3.41 -6.32 9.00
CA GLU A 64 -3.69 -4.88 8.93
C GLU A 64 -4.51 -4.36 10.14
N SER A 65 -4.78 -5.21 11.14
CA SER A 65 -5.44 -4.75 12.36
C SER A 65 -4.60 -3.65 13.05
N PRO A 66 -5.21 -2.61 13.67
CA PRO A 66 -4.46 -1.53 14.33
C PRO A 66 -3.48 -2.00 15.43
N ASN A 67 -3.70 -3.18 16.01
CA ASN A 67 -2.84 -3.79 17.01
C ASN A 67 -1.75 -4.72 16.43
N SER A 68 -1.70 -4.89 15.11
CA SER A 68 -0.67 -5.69 14.43
C SER A 68 0.64 -4.92 14.37
N MET A 69 1.75 -5.61 14.64
CA MET A 69 3.10 -5.06 14.48
C MET A 69 3.53 -4.94 13.02
N VAL A 70 2.83 -5.62 12.11
CA VAL A 70 3.06 -5.59 10.67
C VAL A 70 1.92 -4.91 9.91
N ARG A 71 1.15 -4.06 10.59
CA ARG A 71 0.13 -3.24 9.92
C ARG A 71 0.77 -2.31 8.90
N SER A 72 -0.04 -1.68 8.04
CA SER A 72 0.37 -0.77 6.96
C SER A 72 1.17 -1.35 5.78
N HIS A 73 1.75 -2.55 5.86
CA HIS A 73 2.49 -3.11 4.71
C HIS A 73 1.63 -3.21 3.45
N PHE A 74 0.33 -3.47 3.61
CA PHE A 74 -0.56 -3.75 2.49
C PHE A 74 -0.73 -2.56 1.54
N VAL A 75 -0.79 -1.32 2.05
CA VAL A 75 -0.97 -0.15 1.16
C VAL A 75 0.23 0.08 0.26
N GLY A 76 1.44 -0.23 0.73
CA GLY A 76 2.66 -0.18 -0.11
C GLY A 76 2.56 -1.15 -1.29
N HIS A 77 2.12 -2.38 -1.04
CA HIS A 77 1.87 -3.37 -2.11
C HIS A 77 0.76 -2.94 -3.05
N TRP A 78 -0.34 -2.40 -2.50
CA TRP A 78 -1.45 -1.90 -3.30
C TRP A 78 -1.04 -0.73 -4.19
N LEU A 79 -0.23 0.22 -3.68
CA LEU A 79 0.29 1.35 -4.46
C LEU A 79 1.15 0.86 -5.62
N ALA A 80 2.09 -0.05 -5.35
CA ALA A 80 2.96 -0.62 -6.38
C ALA A 80 2.16 -1.37 -7.47
N ALA A 81 1.17 -2.17 -7.08
CA ALA A 81 0.31 -2.88 -8.01
C ALA A 81 -0.57 -1.91 -8.82
N SER A 82 -1.23 -0.97 -8.15
CA SER A 82 -2.18 -0.04 -8.77
C SER A 82 -1.49 0.92 -9.72
N ALA A 83 -0.33 1.47 -9.36
CA ALA A 83 0.45 2.34 -10.24
C ALA A 83 0.91 1.58 -11.51
N ARG A 84 1.35 0.33 -11.36
CA ARG A 84 1.73 -0.53 -12.50
C ARG A 84 0.55 -0.81 -13.41
N VAL A 85 -0.59 -1.23 -12.86
CA VAL A 85 -1.81 -1.52 -13.63
C VAL A 85 -2.30 -0.26 -14.35
N ALA A 86 -2.45 0.86 -13.62
CA ALA A 86 -2.88 2.14 -14.17
C ALA A 86 -2.00 2.57 -15.36
N ARG A 87 -0.68 2.48 -15.24
CA ARG A 87 0.24 2.83 -16.33
C ARG A 87 0.18 1.86 -17.51
N THR A 88 0.02 0.56 -17.23
CA THR A 88 0.06 -0.51 -18.26
C THR A 88 -1.14 -0.45 -19.19
N ILE A 89 -2.35 -0.27 -18.64
CA ILE A 89 -3.60 -0.29 -19.43
C ILE A 89 -4.24 1.10 -19.60
N GLY A 90 -3.63 2.15 -19.02
CA GLY A 90 -4.16 3.51 -19.09
C GLY A 90 -5.40 3.75 -18.22
N ASP A 91 -5.54 3.04 -17.10
CA ASP A 91 -6.68 3.19 -16.20
C ASP A 91 -6.58 4.48 -15.37
N LYS A 92 -7.26 5.52 -15.84
CA LYS A 92 -7.31 6.85 -15.21
C LYS A 92 -8.02 6.87 -13.87
N ALA A 93 -8.98 5.98 -13.64
CA ALA A 93 -9.67 5.92 -12.35
C ALA A 93 -8.73 5.38 -11.27
N LEU A 94 -7.98 4.32 -11.59
CA LEU A 94 -6.98 3.77 -10.67
C LEU A 94 -5.81 4.72 -10.44
N GLU A 95 -5.37 5.46 -11.48
CA GLU A 95 -4.36 6.53 -11.37
C GLU A 95 -4.79 7.61 -10.36
N ALA A 96 -5.99 8.17 -10.51
CA ALA A 96 -6.51 9.17 -9.58
C ALA A 96 -6.61 8.65 -8.13
N ARG A 97 -6.92 7.36 -7.96
CA ARG A 97 -6.94 6.73 -6.64
C ARG A 97 -5.56 6.59 -6.02
N VAL A 98 -4.55 6.24 -6.82
CA VAL A 98 -3.14 6.23 -6.37
C VAL A 98 -2.74 7.62 -5.88
N GLU A 99 -3.07 8.67 -6.63
CA GLU A 99 -2.79 10.06 -6.24
C GLU A 99 -3.47 10.43 -4.93
N GLN A 100 -4.74 10.06 -4.75
CA GLN A 100 -5.48 10.30 -3.50
C GLN A 100 -4.85 9.58 -2.30
N VAL A 101 -4.40 8.34 -2.49
CA VAL A 101 -3.73 7.59 -1.41
C VAL A 101 -2.37 8.23 -1.08
N VAL A 102 -1.58 8.61 -2.08
CA VAL A 102 -0.31 9.32 -1.87
C VAL A 102 -0.53 10.66 -1.15
N ALA A 103 -1.55 11.44 -1.53
CA ALA A 103 -1.90 12.67 -0.83
C ALA A 103 -2.34 12.40 0.62
N GLY A 104 -3.07 11.31 0.86
CA GLY A 104 -3.44 10.86 2.20
C GLY A 104 -2.22 10.52 3.06
N LEU A 105 -1.25 9.80 2.51
CA LEU A 105 0.03 9.51 3.16
C LEU A 105 0.82 10.80 3.46
N GLY A 106 0.83 11.76 2.53
CA GLY A 106 1.46 13.07 2.76
C GLY A 106 0.87 13.80 3.98
N ARG A 107 -0.45 13.79 4.14
CA ARG A 107 -1.10 14.36 5.35
C ARG A 107 -0.68 13.66 6.64
N CYS A 108 -0.51 12.33 6.61
CA CYS A 108 -0.01 11.58 7.75
C CYS A 108 1.43 11.95 8.07
N GLN A 109 2.28 12.09 7.03
CA GLN A 109 3.66 12.49 7.19
C GLN A 109 3.78 13.89 7.81
N ASP A 110 2.98 14.85 7.34
CA ASP A 110 2.92 16.20 7.92
C ASP A 110 2.53 16.17 9.41
N ALA A 111 1.51 15.38 9.76
CA ALA A 111 1.04 15.22 11.14
C ALA A 111 2.07 14.51 12.03
N ASN A 112 2.94 13.66 11.47
CA ASN A 112 4.04 12.99 12.14
C ASN A 112 5.34 13.83 12.17
N GLY A 113 5.27 15.15 11.94
CA GLY A 113 6.45 16.02 12.00
C GLY A 113 7.27 16.07 10.71
N GLY A 114 6.73 15.58 9.60
CA GLY A 114 7.25 15.82 8.25
C GLY A 114 8.19 14.74 7.69
N GLU A 115 8.60 13.77 8.51
CA GLU A 115 9.55 12.73 8.08
C GLU A 115 8.91 11.33 8.05
N TRP A 116 8.10 11.00 9.06
CA TRP A 116 7.58 9.63 9.23
C TRP A 116 6.24 9.37 8.54
N VAL A 117 6.25 8.43 7.60
CA VAL A 117 5.06 7.99 6.87
C VAL A 117 4.69 6.54 7.17
N GLY A 118 5.33 5.89 8.15
CA GLY A 118 5.00 4.52 8.54
C GLY A 118 3.65 4.47 9.27
N GLY A 119 2.85 3.43 9.02
CA GLY A 119 1.66 3.17 9.81
C GLY A 119 1.94 2.44 11.13
N ILE A 120 3.20 2.11 11.42
CA ILE A 120 3.70 1.65 12.71
C ILE A 120 4.45 2.78 13.42
N PRO A 121 4.65 2.72 14.76
CA PRO A 121 5.39 3.76 15.46
C PRO A 121 6.89 3.68 15.18
N GLU A 122 7.54 4.83 14.99
CA GLU A 122 8.99 4.96 14.78
C GLU A 122 9.82 4.16 15.80
N LYS A 123 9.39 4.19 17.07
CA LYS A 123 10.05 3.49 18.18
C LYS A 123 10.19 1.98 17.94
N TYR A 124 9.40 1.38 17.05
CA TYR A 124 9.58 -0.03 16.69
C TYR A 124 10.95 -0.28 16.06
N LEU A 125 11.47 0.67 15.27
CA LEU A 125 12.82 0.60 14.69
C LEU A 125 13.92 0.79 15.75
N HIS A 126 13.66 1.53 16.84
CA HIS A 126 14.61 1.67 17.95
C HIS A 126 14.57 0.47 18.90
N TRP A 127 13.38 -0.06 19.16
CA TRP A 127 13.17 -1.18 20.07
C TRP A 127 13.86 -2.45 19.60
N ILE A 128 13.88 -2.71 18.29
CA ILE A 128 14.67 -3.84 17.76
C ILE A 128 16.17 -3.72 18.04
N THR A 129 16.74 -2.52 18.05
CA THR A 129 18.16 -2.33 18.35
C THR A 129 18.46 -2.55 19.84
N GLN A 130 17.41 -2.57 20.67
CA GLN A 130 17.45 -2.82 22.10
C GLN A 130 17.07 -4.27 22.45
N GLY A 131 16.85 -5.13 21.46
CA GLY A 131 16.48 -6.54 21.66
C GLY A 131 15.01 -6.76 22.04
N VAL A 132 14.16 -5.74 21.93
CA VAL A 132 12.70 -5.91 22.09
C VAL A 132 12.15 -6.67 20.88
N PRO A 133 11.33 -7.71 21.07
CA PRO A 133 10.83 -8.53 19.98
C PRO A 133 9.73 -7.80 19.21
N ILE A 134 10.12 -7.03 18.19
CA ILE A 134 9.20 -6.39 17.24
C ILE A 134 9.25 -7.13 15.91
N TRP A 135 8.07 -7.41 15.35
CA TRP A 135 7.97 -8.18 14.12
C TRP A 135 8.24 -7.33 12.88
N ALA A 136 9.40 -7.56 12.25
CA ALA A 136 9.76 -7.11 10.91
C ALA A 136 9.48 -5.62 10.57
N PRO A 137 9.81 -4.64 11.44
CA PRO A 137 9.45 -3.23 11.19
C PRO A 137 10.14 -2.60 9.97
N HIS A 138 11.26 -3.17 9.48
CA HIS A 138 11.93 -2.74 8.25
C HIS A 138 11.27 -3.25 6.96
N TYR A 139 10.42 -4.28 7.06
CA TYR A 139 9.65 -4.79 5.93
C TYR A 139 8.43 -3.91 5.65
N ILE A 140 7.93 -3.24 6.69
CA ILE A 140 6.81 -2.30 6.67
C ILE A 140 7.28 -0.98 6.10
#